data_AF-A0A7C3TFT6-F1
#
_entry.id   AF-A0A7C3TFT6-F1
#
_cell.length_a   1.000
_cell.length_b   1.000
_cell.length_c   1.000
_cell.angle_alpha   90.00
_cell.angle_beta   90.00
_cell.angle_gamma   90.00
#
_symmetry.space_group_name_H-M   'P 1'
#
loop_
_entity.id
_entity.type
_entity.pdbx_description
1 polymer ?
#
loop_
_entity_poly.entity_id
_entity_poly.type
_entity_poly.pdbx_seq_one_letter_code
_entity_poly.pdbx_strand_id
1 'polypeptide(L)'
;MSFSGFCYGSFGWLAHGIMRLYGDLDRNLQEADIRIYPEAYASIVGFLVFLSAILSVVGAFFLFFVLELLPIFPYIFIFPFVPLIVLAMGVIYPKSKASSRTQSFDSEVPYAAAYT
;
A
#
# COMPACT_ATOMS: atom_id res chain seq x y z
N MET A 1 -21.91 2.82 9.28
CA MET A 1 -21.19 2.55 8.02
C MET A 1 -19.74 2.25 8.34
N SER A 2 -19.18 1.14 7.86
CA SER A 2 -17.77 0.80 8.11
C SER A 2 -16.84 1.71 7.28
N PHE A 3 -15.69 2.08 7.84
CA PHE A 3 -14.64 2.86 7.16
C PHE A 3 -14.21 2.23 5.82
N SER A 4 -14.22 0.89 5.76
CA SER A 4 -13.94 0.13 4.53
C SER A 4 -14.97 0.40 3.41
N GLY A 5 -16.24 0.58 3.76
CA GLY A 5 -17.30 0.86 2.78
C GLY A 5 -17.22 2.27 2.20
N PHE A 6 -16.79 3.25 3.01
CA PHE A 6 -16.56 4.61 2.53
C PHE A 6 -15.37 4.69 1.55
N CYS A 7 -14.27 3.99 1.87
CA CYS A 7 -13.11 3.90 0.98
C CYS A 7 -13.49 3.23 -0.35
N TYR A 8 -14.28 2.15 -0.30
CA TYR A 8 -14.74 1.45 -1.49
C TYR A 8 -15.61 2.34 -2.41
N GLY A 9 -16.53 3.10 -1.82
CA GLY A 9 -17.44 3.98 -2.58
C GLY A 9 -16.73 5.16 -3.23
N SER A 10 -15.75 5.78 -2.57
CA SER A 10 -15.04 6.95 -3.10
C SER A 10 -13.87 6.59 -4.02
N PHE A 11 -13.17 5.47 -3.79
CA PHE A 11 -11.91 5.14 -4.47
C PHE A 11 -11.99 3.92 -5.37
N GLY A 12 -13.19 3.45 -5.72
CA GLY A 12 -13.38 2.32 -6.63
C GLY A 12 -12.66 2.48 -7.99
N TRP A 13 -12.56 3.71 -8.53
CA TRP A 13 -11.80 3.95 -9.77
C TRP A 13 -10.30 3.69 -9.60
N LEU A 14 -9.76 4.08 -8.44
CA LEU A 14 -8.34 3.98 -8.09
C LEU A 14 -8.00 2.52 -7.77
N ALA A 15 -8.91 1.83 -7.08
CA ALA A 15 -8.84 0.39 -6.82
C ALA A 15 -8.79 -0.43 -8.12
N HIS A 16 -9.63 -0.10 -9.10
CA HIS A 16 -9.61 -0.74 -10.42
C HIS A 16 -8.29 -0.52 -11.16
N GLY A 17 -7.72 0.68 -11.09
CA GLY A 17 -6.41 1.00 -11.65
C GLY A 17 -5.30 0.16 -11.00
N ILE A 18 -5.30 0.06 -9.68
CA ILE A 18 -4.34 -0.74 -8.90
C ILE A 18 -4.47 -2.22 -9.24
N MET A 19 -5.69 -2.77 -9.30
CA MET A 19 -5.91 -4.15 -9.72
C MET A 19 -5.42 -4.43 -11.14
N ARG A 20 -5.58 -3.48 -12.06
CA ARG A 20 -5.11 -3.64 -13.44
C ARG A 20 -3.59 -3.60 -13.54
N LEU A 21 -2.92 -2.81 -12.70
CA LEU A 21 -1.46 -2.79 -12.56
C LEU A 21 -0.93 -4.03 -11.83
N TYR A 22 -1.68 -4.54 -10.86
CA TYR A 22 -1.30 -5.65 -9.98
C TYR A 22 -2.38 -6.73 -9.98
N GLY A 23 -2.48 -7.46 -11.09
CA GLY A 23 -3.46 -8.55 -11.26
C GLY A 23 -3.23 -9.74 -10.32
N ASP A 24 -2.05 -9.85 -9.71
CA ASP A 24 -1.70 -10.92 -8.75
C ASP A 24 -2.08 -10.56 -7.29
N LEU A 25 -2.72 -9.40 -7.05
CA LEU A 25 -3.03 -8.93 -5.70
C LEU A 25 -3.94 -9.91 -4.93
N ASP A 26 -4.89 -10.52 -5.61
CA ASP A 26 -5.79 -11.54 -5.04
C ASP A 26 -5.01 -12.75 -4.53
N ARG A 27 -4.12 -13.29 -5.37
CA ARG A 27 -3.26 -14.43 -5.01
C ARG A 27 -2.37 -14.12 -3.81
N ASN A 28 -1.75 -12.93 -3.79
CA ASN A 28 -0.90 -12.51 -2.66
C ASN A 28 -1.69 -12.31 -1.36
N LEU A 29 -2.95 -11.85 -1.42
CA LEU A 29 -3.82 -11.73 -0.25
C LEU A 29 -4.22 -13.11 0.29
N GLN A 30 -4.54 -14.02 -0.62
CA GLN A 30 -4.92 -15.39 -0.28
C GLN A 30 -3.73 -16.15 0.35
N GLU A 31 -2.53 -16.01 -0.21
CA GLU A 31 -1.28 -16.56 0.35
C GLU A 31 -0.95 -15.96 1.73
N ALA A 32 -1.31 -14.68 1.96
CA ALA A 32 -1.11 -13.99 3.24
C ALA A 32 -2.18 -14.27 4.32
N ASP A 33 -3.17 -15.13 4.03
CA ASP A 33 -4.35 -15.40 4.89
C ASP A 33 -5.13 -14.11 5.26
N ILE A 34 -5.11 -13.11 4.37
CA ILE A 34 -5.83 -11.85 4.57
C ILE A 34 -7.26 -12.03 4.02
N ARG A 35 -8.24 -12.17 4.93
CA ARG A 35 -9.66 -12.29 4.60
C ARG A 35 -10.33 -10.93 4.33
N ILE A 36 -9.76 -10.16 3.41
CA ILE A 36 -10.31 -8.88 2.95
C ILE A 36 -10.52 -9.00 1.45
N TYR A 37 -11.66 -8.51 0.94
CA TYR A 37 -11.91 -8.49 -0.50
C TYR A 37 -10.77 -7.72 -1.21
N PRO A 38 -10.19 -8.26 -2.29
CA PRO A 38 -9.06 -7.65 -2.98
C PRO A 38 -9.37 -6.22 -3.43
N GLU A 39 -10.59 -5.96 -3.91
CA GLU A 39 -11.02 -4.61 -4.27
C GLU A 39 -11.08 -3.66 -3.06
N ALA A 40 -11.46 -4.17 -1.88
CA ALA A 40 -11.55 -3.37 -0.67
C ALA A 40 -10.16 -3.00 -0.16
N TYR A 41 -9.21 -3.95 -0.25
CA TYR A 41 -7.81 -3.66 0.04
C TYR A 41 -7.22 -2.65 -0.94
N ALA A 42 -7.44 -2.83 -2.24
CA ALA A 42 -7.00 -1.89 -3.28
C ALA A 42 -7.61 -0.49 -3.08
N SER A 43 -8.86 -0.40 -2.63
CA SER A 43 -9.51 0.87 -2.30
C SER A 43 -8.86 1.57 -1.10
N ILE A 44 -8.45 0.82 -0.07
CA ILE A 44 -7.73 1.36 1.09
C ILE A 44 -6.34 1.86 0.68
N VAL A 45 -5.62 1.09 -0.14
CA VAL A 45 -4.32 1.52 -0.68
C VAL A 45 -4.49 2.77 -1.55
N GLY A 46 -5.51 2.81 -2.42
CA GLY A 46 -5.83 3.98 -3.22
C GLY A 46 -6.14 5.22 -2.38
N PHE A 47 -6.88 5.07 -1.28
CA PHE A 47 -7.12 6.14 -0.32
C PHE A 47 -5.82 6.65 0.32
N LEU A 48 -4.93 5.75 0.75
CA LEU A 48 -3.64 6.12 1.34
C LEU A 48 -2.76 6.88 0.35
N VAL A 49 -2.72 6.42 -0.90
CA VAL A 49 -2.00 7.10 -1.99
C VAL A 49 -2.57 8.51 -2.19
N PHE A 50 -3.89 8.65 -2.26
CA PHE A 50 -4.54 9.95 -2.39
C PHE A 50 -4.25 10.88 -1.21
N LEU A 51 -4.33 10.37 0.02
CA LEU A 51 -4.01 11.13 1.22
C LEU A 51 -2.55 11.60 1.22
N SER A 52 -1.63 10.70 0.84
CA SER A 52 -0.21 11.05 0.74
C SER A 52 0.06 12.07 -0.37
N ALA A 53 -0.69 12.05 -1.47
CA ALA A 53 -0.60 13.05 -2.52
C ALA A 53 -1.08 14.42 -2.01
N ILE A 54 -2.19 14.48 -1.27
CA ILE A 54 -2.65 15.72 -0.63
C ILE A 54 -1.59 16.25 0.34
N LEU A 55 -1.07 15.41 1.23
CA LEU A 55 -0.03 15.80 2.18
C LEU A 55 1.23 16.30 1.49
N SER A 56 1.60 15.67 0.38
CA SER A 56 2.73 16.10 -0.45
C SER A 56 2.51 17.50 -1.03
N VAL A 57 1.33 17.78 -1.57
CA VAL A 57 1.00 19.11 -2.13
C VAL A 57 0.93 20.16 -1.04
N VAL A 58 0.28 19.86 0.08
CA VAL A 58 0.15 20.79 1.22
C VAL A 58 1.53 21.07 1.83
N GLY A 59 2.37 20.05 1.98
CA GLY A 59 3.74 20.18 2.49
C GLY A 59 4.62 21.03 1.57
N ALA A 60 4.54 20.81 0.25
CA ALA A 60 5.25 21.63 -0.73
C ALA A 60 4.78 23.10 -0.70
N PHE A 61 3.46 23.33 -0.59
CA PHE A 61 2.90 24.67 -0.47
C PHE A 61 3.35 25.38 0.81
N PHE A 62 3.33 24.67 1.94
CA PHE A 62 3.78 25.20 3.23
C PHE A 62 5.26 25.57 3.20
N LEU A 63 6.13 24.71 2.65
CA LEU A 63 7.56 25.00 2.50
C LEU A 63 7.82 26.22 1.60
N PHE A 64 7.05 26.37 0.52
CA PHE A 64 7.19 27.49 -0.40
C PHE A 64 6.74 28.82 0.23
N PHE A 65 5.55 28.86 0.82
CA PHE A 65 4.94 30.11 1.31
C PHE A 65 5.39 30.52 2.71
N VAL A 66 5.68 29.57 3.60
CA VAL A 66 5.98 29.87 5.01
C VAL A 66 7.47 29.97 5.26
N LEU A 67 8.27 29.11 4.63
CA LEU A 67 9.72 29.07 4.86
C LEU A 67 10.53 29.83 3.80
N GLU A 68 9.91 30.34 2.73
CA GLU A 68 10.55 31.02 1.60
C GLU A 68 11.81 30.29 1.09
N LEU A 69 11.81 28.95 1.17
CA LEU A 69 13.00 28.13 1.06
C LEU A 69 13.47 28.03 -0.41
N LEU A 70 14.22 29.02 -0.89
CA LEU A 70 14.96 29.00 -2.17
C LEU A 70 16.26 28.21 -1.95
N PRO A 71 16.27 26.88 -2.18
CA PRO A 71 15.92 26.32 -3.49
C PRO A 71 14.85 25.23 -3.43
N ILE A 72 13.77 25.44 -4.20
CA ILE A 72 12.63 24.54 -4.32
C ILE A 72 12.93 23.30 -5.21
N PHE A 73 13.99 23.35 -6.01
CA PHE A 73 14.37 22.30 -6.97
C PHE A 73 14.42 20.87 -6.41
N PRO A 74 15.13 20.57 -5.29
CA PRO A 74 15.15 19.21 -4.76
C PRO A 74 13.77 18.76 -4.26
N TYR A 75 12.97 19.66 -3.72
CA TYR A 75 11.65 19.34 -3.15
C TYR A 75 10.64 19.00 -4.26
N ILE A 76 10.61 19.76 -5.36
CA ILE A 76 9.78 19.42 -6.54
C ILE A 76 10.08 18.00 -7.03
N PHE A 77 11.33 17.56 -6.94
CA PHE A 77 11.71 16.24 -7.40
C PHE A 77 11.36 15.12 -6.41
N ILE A 78 11.27 15.39 -5.11
CA ILE A 78 11.06 14.35 -4.08
C ILE A 78 9.57 14.17 -3.74
N PHE A 79 8.83 15.26 -3.58
CA PHE A 79 7.43 15.24 -3.18
C PHE A 79 6.52 14.36 -4.06
N PRO A 80 6.56 14.42 -5.41
CA PRO A 80 5.71 13.57 -6.24
C PRO A 80 6.03 12.06 -6.13
N PHE A 81 7.21 11.67 -5.61
CA PHE A 81 7.53 10.26 -5.41
C PHE A 81 6.93 9.69 -4.12
N VAL A 82 6.54 10.53 -3.15
CA VAL A 82 5.94 10.09 -1.89
C VAL A 82 4.69 9.20 -2.12
N PRO A 83 3.68 9.61 -2.90
CA PRO A 83 2.52 8.74 -3.17
C PRO A 83 2.89 7.46 -3.93
N LEU A 84 3.93 7.50 -4.76
CA LEU A 84 4.41 6.33 -5.50
C LEU A 84 5.06 5.31 -4.55
N ILE A 85 5.82 5.77 -3.57
CA ILE A 85 6.40 4.94 -2.51
C ILE A 85 5.29 4.31 -1.65
N VAL A 86 4.27 5.08 -1.29
CA VAL A 86 3.12 4.56 -0.52
C VAL A 86 2.39 3.49 -1.31
N LEU A 87 2.19 3.68 -2.62
CA LEU A 87 1.60 2.67 -3.50
C LEU A 87 2.45 1.40 -3.52
N ALA A 88 3.76 1.54 -3.75
CA ALA A 88 4.69 0.42 -3.77
C ALA A 88 4.69 -0.35 -2.44
N MET A 89 4.70 0.35 -1.31
CA MET A 89 4.60 -0.29 0.01
C MET A 89 3.27 -1.03 0.21
N GLY A 90 2.15 -0.44 -0.24
CA GLY A 90 0.83 -1.09 -0.17
C GLY A 90 0.76 -2.40 -0.94
N VAL A 91 1.50 -2.54 -2.03
CA VAL A 91 1.57 -3.79 -2.81
C VAL A 91 2.59 -4.77 -2.23
N ILE A 92 3.72 -4.30 -1.72
CA ILE A 92 4.77 -5.16 -1.16
C ILE A 92 4.33 -5.77 0.17
N TYR A 93 3.59 -5.02 0.99
CA TYR A 93 3.14 -5.45 2.31
C TYR A 93 2.47 -6.84 2.34
N PRO A 94 1.42 -7.15 1.54
CA PRO A 94 0.82 -8.47 1.54
C PRO A 94 1.80 -9.56 1.10
N LYS A 95 2.66 -9.25 0.12
CA LYS A 95 3.69 -10.16 -0.39
C LYS A 95 4.70 -10.57 0.68
N SER A 96 5.18 -9.61 1.46
CA SER A 96 6.09 -9.85 2.58
C SER A 96 5.43 -10.70 3.66
N LYS A 97 4.16 -10.44 3.97
CA LYS A 97 3.42 -11.20 4.99
C LYS A 97 3.16 -12.65 4.56
N ALA A 98 2.83 -12.89 3.29
CA ALA A 98 2.72 -14.22 2.70
C ALA A 98 4.06 -14.99 2.82
N SER A 99 5.15 -14.37 2.38
CA SER A 99 6.50 -14.98 2.42
C SER A 99 6.93 -15.37 3.84
N SER A 100 6.67 -14.52 4.84
CA SER A 100 7.02 -14.85 6.24
C SER A 100 6.24 -16.06 6.76
N ARG A 101 5.02 -16.30 6.27
CA ARG A 101 4.20 -17.42 6.68
C ARG A 101 4.69 -18.73 6.08
N THR A 102 5.04 -18.74 4.79
CA THR A 102 5.67 -19.91 4.14
C THR A 102 6.96 -20.32 4.84
N GLN A 103 7.79 -19.34 5.23
CA GLN A 103 9.01 -19.60 5.99
C GLN A 103 8.73 -20.19 7.39
N SER A 104 7.67 -19.74 8.07
CA SER A 104 7.24 -20.35 9.33
C SER A 104 6.83 -21.81 9.14
N PHE A 105 6.02 -22.10 8.12
CA PHE A 105 5.60 -23.47 7.81
C PHE A 105 6.78 -24.38 7.47
N ASP A 106 7.70 -23.95 6.60
CA ASP A 106 8.90 -24.73 6.23
C ASP A 106 9.80 -25.01 7.43
N SER A 107 9.81 -24.12 8.44
CA SER A 107 10.54 -24.34 9.68
C SER A 107 9.87 -25.36 10.61
N GLU A 108 8.56 -25.53 10.53
CA GLU A 108 7.78 -26.43 11.39
C GLU A 108 7.72 -27.87 10.83
N VAL A 109 7.80 -28.08 9.50
CA VAL A 109 7.76 -29.43 8.89
C VAL A 109 8.87 -30.37 9.39
N PRO A 110 10.16 -29.96 9.48
CA PRO A 110 11.22 -30.81 10.00
C PRO A 110 11.02 -31.16 11.48
N TYR A 111 10.51 -30.22 12.29
CA TYR A 111 10.22 -30.47 13.70
C TYR A 111 9.05 -31.45 13.86
N ALA A 112 7.97 -31.31 13.09
CA ALA A 112 6.85 -32.25 13.12
C ALA A 112 7.28 -33.67 12.73
N ALA A 113 8.17 -33.81 11.74
CA ALA A 113 8.71 -35.10 11.32
C ALA A 113 9.69 -35.74 12.33
N ALA A 114 10.31 -34.95 13.21
CA ALA A 114 11.23 -35.45 14.23
C ALA A 114 10.52 -36.04 15.47
N TYR A 115 9.24 -35.71 15.68
CA TYR A 115 8.45 -36.16 16.84
C TYR A 115 7.36 -37.20 16.49
N THR A 116 7.37 -37.73 15.27
CA THR A 116 6.50 -38.84 14.80
C THR A 116 7.32 -40.08 14.51
#